data_AF-A0A5K1GHN1-F1
#
_entry.id   AF-A0A5K1GHN1-F1
#
_cell.length_a   1.000
_cell.length_b   1.000
_cell.length_c   1.000
_cell.angle_alpha   90.00
_cell.angle_beta   90.00
_cell.angle_gamma   90.00
#
_symmetry.space_group_name_H-M   'P 1'
#
loop_
_entity.id
_entity.type
_entity.pdbx_description
1 polymer ?
#
loop_
_entity_poly.entity_id
_entity_poly.type
_entity_poly.pdbx_seq_one_letter_code
_entity_poly.pdbx_strand_id
1 'polypeptide(L)'
;EDPIIHFKYIEAAAKTGQIKEVERVTRESNFYDPEKTKNFLMEAKLPDARPLINVCDRFGFVPDLTHYLYSNNMLRYIEGYVQK
;
A
#
# COMPACT_ATOMS: atom_id res chain seq x y z
N GLU A 1 13.57 1.92 -14.51
CA GLU A 1 13.37 3.27 -13.94
C GLU A 1 14.02 3.32 -12.55
N ASP A 2 14.15 4.51 -11.94
CA ASP A 2 14.86 4.71 -10.67
C ASP A 2 13.92 4.47 -9.45
N PRO A 3 14.23 3.50 -8.56
CA PRO A 3 13.45 3.21 -7.37
C PRO A 3 13.13 4.39 -6.47
N ILE A 4 14.05 5.36 -6.40
CA ILE A 4 13.92 6.55 -5.56
C ILE A 4 12.84 7.48 -6.13
N ILE A 5 12.73 7.58 -7.46
CA ILE A 5 11.76 8.45 -8.12
C ILE A 5 10.34 7.95 -7.88
N HIS A 6 10.08 6.64 -8.06
CA HIS A 6 8.74 6.11 -7.82
C HIS A 6 8.36 6.19 -6.34
N PHE A 7 9.29 5.91 -5.43
CA PHE A 7 9.02 6.07 -4.00
C PHE A 7 8.63 7.52 -3.67
N LYS A 8 9.40 8.51 -4.15
CA LYS A 8 9.07 9.93 -3.95
C LYS A 8 7.73 10.32 -4.57
N TYR A 9 7.39 9.72 -5.71
CA TYR A 9 6.10 9.94 -6.35
C TYR A 9 4.93 9.38 -5.53
N ILE A 10 5.06 8.15 -5.00
CA ILE A 10 4.10 7.55 -4.07
C ILE A 10 3.91 8.44 -2.83
N GLU A 11 5.02 8.91 -2.25
CA GLU A 11 5.02 9.78 -1.07
C GLU A 11 4.30 11.10 -1.35
N ALA A 12 4.62 11.77 -2.46
CA ALA A 12 3.99 13.03 -2.85
C ALA A 12 2.50 12.86 -3.16
N ALA A 13 2.13 11.79 -3.88
CA ALA A 13 0.72 11.49 -4.20
C ALA A 13 -0.09 11.21 -2.93
N ALA A 14 0.46 10.43 -1.98
CA ALA A 14 -0.17 10.16 -0.70
C ALA A 14 -0.36 11.44 0.13
N LYS A 15 0.68 12.27 0.26
CA LYS A 15 0.63 13.54 1.01
C LYS A 15 -0.32 14.57 0.41
N THR A 16 -0.55 14.53 -0.90
CA THR A 16 -1.49 15.43 -1.61
C THR A 16 -2.91 14.87 -1.71
N GLY A 17 -3.17 13.68 -1.14
CA GLY A 17 -4.50 13.06 -1.18
C GLY A 17 -4.88 12.45 -2.54
N GLN A 18 -3.92 12.26 -3.44
CA GLN A 18 -4.13 11.65 -4.76
C GLN A 18 -4.15 10.11 -4.66
N ILE A 19 -5.07 9.56 -3.86
CA ILE A 19 -5.08 8.14 -3.48
C ILE A 19 -5.19 7.19 -4.68
N LYS A 20 -5.94 7.57 -5.72
CA LYS A 20 -6.06 6.78 -6.96
C LYS A 20 -4.71 6.56 -7.63
N GLU A 21 -3.84 7.55 -7.55
CA GLU A 21 -2.51 7.47 -8.15
C GLU A 21 -1.57 6.62 -7.30
N VAL A 22 -1.68 6.72 -5.97
CA VAL A 22 -0.98 5.81 -5.04
C VAL A 22 -1.37 4.35 -5.33
N GLU A 23 -2.66 4.05 -5.49
CA GLU A 23 -3.15 2.72 -5.85
C GLU A 23 -2.58 2.25 -7.20
N ARG A 24 -2.63 3.11 -8.22
CA ARG A 24 -2.13 2.80 -9.56
C ARG A 24 -0.65 2.43 -9.55
N VAL A 25 0.19 3.24 -8.91
CA VAL A 25 1.64 3.04 -8.87
C VAL A 25 2.01 1.81 -8.05
N THR A 26 1.37 1.59 -6.90
CA THR A 26 1.59 0.39 -6.06
C THR A 26 1.11 -0.91 -6.70
N ARG A 27 0.20 -0.83 -7.69
CA ARG A 27 -0.26 -1.98 -8.47
C ARG A 27 0.62 -2.27 -9.68
N GLU A 28 1.05 -1.23 -10.40
CA GLU A 28 1.63 -1.35 -11.74
C GLU A 28 3.15 -1.22 -11.75
N SER A 29 3.74 -0.43 -10.85
CA SER A 29 5.20 -0.23 -10.84
C SER A 29 5.92 -1.43 -10.21
N ASN A 30 7.08 -1.77 -10.77
CA ASN A 30 8.06 -2.71 -10.19
C ASN A 30 9.33 -2.00 -9.69
N PHE A 31 9.37 -0.67 -9.76
CA PHE A 31 10.57 0.13 -9.49
C PHE A 31 10.39 0.92 -8.20
N TYR A 32 10.07 0.28 -7.09
CA TYR A 32 10.13 0.88 -5.76
C TYR A 32 10.57 -0.16 -4.74
N ASP A 33 11.16 0.28 -3.64
CA ASP A 33 11.50 -0.60 -2.53
C ASP A 33 10.20 -1.02 -1.81
N PRO A 34 9.85 -2.32 -1.79
CA PRO A 34 8.57 -2.77 -1.30
C PRO A 34 8.46 -2.67 0.23
N GLU A 35 9.57 -2.86 0.96
CA GLU A 35 9.59 -2.77 2.42
C GLU A 35 9.47 -1.31 2.88
N LYS A 36 10.24 -0.41 2.26
CA LYS A 36 10.15 1.03 2.52
C LYS A 36 8.76 1.57 2.19
N THR A 37 8.18 1.13 1.07
CA THR A 37 6.84 1.58 0.64
C THR A 37 5.75 1.05 1.57
N LYS A 38 5.82 -0.21 2.01
CA LYS A 38 4.91 -0.79 3.01
C LYS A 38 4.91 0.03 4.30
N ASN A 39 6.09 0.27 4.87
CA ASN A 39 6.22 0.99 6.14
C ASN A 39 5.65 2.40 6.03
N PHE A 40 5.96 3.11 4.94
CA PHE A 40 5.37 4.43 4.66
C PHE A 40 3.84 4.39 4.59
N LEU A 41 3.25 3.42 3.88
CA LEU A 41 1.80 3.33 3.72
C LEU A 41 1.07 2.99 5.04
N MET A 42 1.69 2.18 5.89
CA MET A 42 1.20 1.89 7.24
C MET A 42 1.21 3.14 8.13
N GLU A 43 2.27 3.95 8.06
CA GLU A 43 2.38 5.21 8.79
C GLU A 43 1.43 6.29 8.26
N ALA A 44 1.26 6.36 6.94
CA ALA A 44 0.43 7.34 6.27
C ALA A 44 -1.07 7.18 6.58
N LYS A 45 -1.50 5.99 7.04
CA LYS A 45 -2.89 5.69 7.44
C LYS A 45 -3.93 6.20 6.46
N LEU A 46 -3.72 5.89 5.17
CA LEU A 46 -4.60 6.33 4.10
C LEU A 46 -6.04 5.80 4.33
N PRO A 47 -7.08 6.56 3.94
CA PRO A 47 -8.48 6.15 4.11
C PRO A 47 -8.84 4.91 3.26
N ASP A 48 -8.08 4.68 2.19
CA ASP A 48 -8.15 3.48 1.37
C ASP A 48 -6.92 2.60 1.61
N ALA A 49 -7.14 1.33 1.95
CA ALA A 49 -6.09 0.38 2.21
C ALA A 49 -5.58 -0.33 0.94
N ARG A 50 -6.22 -0.14 -0.22
CA ARG A 50 -5.82 -0.76 -1.50
C ARG A 50 -4.34 -0.57 -1.84
N PRO A 51 -3.72 0.61 -1.66
CA PRO A 51 -2.29 0.76 -1.96
C PRO A 51 -1.41 -0.16 -1.08
N LEU A 52 -1.74 -0.29 0.20
CA LEU A 52 -1.04 -1.19 1.11
C LEU A 52 -1.28 -2.66 0.74
N ILE A 53 -2.53 -3.02 0.43
CA ILE A 53 -2.89 -4.37 -0.02
C ILE A 53 -2.09 -4.74 -1.28
N ASN A 54 -1.99 -3.84 -2.26
CA ASN A 54 -1.23 -4.08 -3.50
C ASN A 54 0.24 -4.41 -3.22
N VAL A 55 0.90 -3.65 -2.34
CA VAL A 55 2.31 -3.90 -1.99
C VAL A 55 2.43 -5.22 -1.22
N CYS A 56 1.61 -5.45 -0.22
CA CYS A 56 1.73 -6.65 0.61
C CYS A 56 1.41 -7.94 -0.16
N ASP A 57 0.41 -7.93 -1.03
CA ASP A 57 0.02 -9.08 -1.85
C ASP A 57 1.12 -9.43 -2.86
N ARG A 58 1.67 -8.42 -3.55
CA ARG A 58 2.70 -8.62 -4.58
C ARG A 58 4.05 -9.07 -4.03
N PHE A 59 4.41 -8.65 -2.83
CA PHE A 59 5.73 -8.88 -2.24
C PHE A 59 5.71 -9.83 -1.03
N GLY A 60 4.58 -10.49 -0.74
CA GLY A 60 4.49 -11.54 0.27
C GLY A 60 4.39 -11.06 1.72
N PHE A 61 4.00 -9.81 1.96
CA PHE A 61 3.81 -9.25 3.31
C PHE A 61 2.38 -9.48 3.86
N VAL A 62 1.77 -10.62 3.54
CA VAL A 62 0.40 -10.97 3.97
C VAL A 62 0.23 -10.97 5.50
N PRO A 63 1.18 -11.47 6.31
CA PRO A 63 1.07 -11.40 7.76
C PRO A 63 1.04 -9.95 8.29
N ASP A 64 1.91 -9.08 7.76
CA ASP A 64 1.95 -7.67 8.14
C ASP A 64 0.65 -6.96 7.74
N LEU A 65 0.11 -7.27 6.55
CA LEU A 65 -1.15 -6.74 6.07
C LEU A 65 -2.32 -7.12 6.98
N THR A 66 -2.47 -8.41 7.27
CA THR A 66 -3.59 -8.89 8.10
C THR A 66 -3.52 -8.33 9.51
N HIS A 67 -2.32 -8.26 10.11
CA HIS A 67 -2.13 -7.60 11.41
C HIS A 67 -2.54 -6.12 11.34
N TYR A 68 -2.06 -5.37 10.36
CA TYR A 68 -2.39 -3.96 10.21
C TYR A 68 -3.89 -3.71 10.02
N LEU A 69 -4.55 -4.46 9.12
CA LEU A 69 -5.97 -4.30 8.85
C LEU A 69 -6.81 -4.63 10.09
N TYR A 70 -6.44 -5.68 10.83
CA TYR A 70 -7.12 -6.06 12.06
C TYR A 70 -6.94 -4.99 13.17
N SER A 71 -5.72 -4.54 13.42
CA SER A 71 -5.43 -3.53 14.46
C SER A 71 -6.10 -2.17 14.17
N ASN A 72 -6.40 -1.86 12.91
CA ASN A 72 -7.06 -0.61 12.52
C ASN A 72 -8.57 -0.76 12.26
N ASN A 73 -9.20 -1.86 12.69
CA ASN A 73 -10.64 -2.14 12.49
C ASN A 73 -11.09 -2.05 11.02
N MET A 74 -10.22 -2.45 10.09
CA MET A 74 -10.46 -2.40 8.64
C MET A 74 -11.06 -3.71 8.10
N LEU A 75 -12.04 -4.29 8.82
CA LEU A 75 -12.58 -5.63 8.53
C LEU A 75 -13.11 -5.79 7.10
N ARG A 76 -13.72 -4.75 6.51
CA ARG A 76 -14.19 -4.75 5.11
C ARG A 76 -13.12 -5.15 4.10
N TYR A 77 -11.87 -4.77 4.35
CA TYR A 77 -10.75 -5.09 3.46
C TYR A 77 -10.24 -6.51 3.69
N ILE A 78 -10.31 -7.01 4.93
CA ILE A 78 -10.00 -8.40 5.24
C ILE A 78 -11.01 -9.32 4.54
N GLU A 79 -12.31 -9.04 4.69
CA GLU A 79 -13.40 -9.79 4.05
C GLU A 79 -13.23 -9.81 2.52
N GLY A 80 -13.00 -8.64 1.90
CA GLY A 80 -12.78 -8.55 0.46
C GLY A 80 -11.50 -9.24 -0.01
N TYR A 81 -10.46 -9.32 0.83
CA TYR A 81 -9.21 -9.99 0.51
C TYR A 81 -9.33 -11.52 0.57
N VAL A 82 -10.04 -12.07 1.55
CA VAL A 82 -10.21 -13.55 1.71
C VAL A 82 -11.22 -14.17 0.75
N GLN A 83 -12.12 -13.36 0.18
CA GLN A 83 -13.09 -13.82 -0.82
C GLN A 83 -12.52 -13.86 -2.25
N LYS A 84 -11.30 -13.35 -2.44
CA LYS A 84 -10.61 -13.28 -3.72
C LYS A 84 -9.79 -14.55 -3.96
#